data_AF-O93675-F1
#
_entry.id   AF-O93675-F1
#
_cell.length_a   1.000
_cell.length_b   1.000
_cell.length_c   1.000
_cell.angle_alpha   90.00
_cell.angle_beta   90.00
_cell.angle_gamma   90.00
#
_symmetry.space_group_name_H-M   'P 1'
#
loop_
_entity.id
_entity.type
_entity.pdbx_description
1 polymer ?
#
loop_
_entity_poly.entity_id
_entity_poly.type
_entity_poly.pdbx_seq_one_letter_code
_entity_poly.pdbx_strand_id
1 'polypeptide(L)'
;MDGLVEEIIKFNGGYTLIARVVGKSLGESGCSVNDISELLRNSKSNALLFLIFWINYYLGIVDNAGRPNAQRIETFSEILTIREPFKLRSKVGDYIATPYFIGRLAYWSSNKELGLSDEEESWLAINHEDLVEEAMTEIVKAVNGGQTTSELNEALRYWREYGRLKITGVVNFSNLDENIIINYIFVEYGEELKEEFKNIDDKCWKGLILTLGTAWSYYSIIFGEQLLEIPQVRVGKWRSYYSLHGVLESAKKRNDLADDVREAVEYLDGDYCDALKLLVANRKSAAITLLLLVRPEESLKAGRPTEENKPANPILYSLAEGKSKQVKESLERLLGTVRKRGTISIGEEIYGLGLSILTAYANREGIKEYDELTTDALKLARWSILQIAYLGLVVSANWLWDYLRNYNPNYWALALSRVTTILLDNREFSTVIKSLVDDLWEKRDDLEDWGKAHLVIAMATTLPVSDDVYGAFNNIVKVVNGMKSVPLKRIALAHGFSRLYGPSRYLYFRSPTKYGNVVSSIDLGGCSVSLSDPLQSLSDLISCFDNADSWLSDDQLVKYLREESFRDVKDALNYEIDYTLGLIYGSLGWTSILYKEDVDRGVEYYKKAREFFEKIRAVLSDPLYLDLFL
;
A
#
# COMPACT_ATOMS: atom_id res chain seq x y z
N MET A 1 39.98 -13.82 32.79
CA MET A 1 39.01 -14.38 31.81
C MET A 1 38.27 -15.56 32.40
N ASP A 2 38.94 -16.52 33.02
CA ASP A 2 38.31 -17.75 33.57
C ASP A 2 37.12 -17.48 34.50
N GLY A 3 37.24 -16.54 35.44
CA GLY A 3 36.12 -16.18 36.34
C GLY A 3 34.91 -15.55 35.65
N LEU A 4 35.07 -14.95 34.46
CA LEU A 4 33.95 -14.35 33.71
C LEU A 4 33.14 -15.42 32.99
N VAL A 5 33.84 -16.41 32.42
CA VAL A 5 33.24 -17.60 31.80
C VAL A 5 32.47 -18.40 32.84
N GLU A 6 33.03 -18.57 34.04
CA GLU A 6 32.34 -19.23 35.15
C GLU A 6 31.05 -18.52 35.55
N GLU A 7 31.00 -17.19 35.57
CA GLU A 7 29.76 -16.46 35.87
C GLU A 7 28.71 -16.58 34.75
N ILE A 8 29.12 -16.53 33.48
CA ILE A 8 28.21 -16.65 32.33
C ILE A 8 27.55 -18.04 32.26
N ILE A 9 28.31 -19.11 32.56
CA ILE A 9 27.79 -20.50 32.49
C ILE A 9 26.71 -20.75 33.56
N LYS A 10 26.65 -19.96 34.63
CA LYS A 10 25.64 -20.11 35.70
C LYS A 10 24.23 -19.68 35.28
N PHE A 11 24.05 -18.99 34.15
CA PHE A 11 22.74 -18.54 33.70
C PHE A 11 21.90 -19.72 33.20
N ASN A 12 20.71 -19.90 33.77
CA ASN A 12 19.79 -21.01 33.47
C ASN A 12 19.12 -20.92 32.08
N GLY A 13 19.43 -19.88 31.30
CA GLY A 13 18.94 -19.59 29.96
C GLY A 13 19.59 -18.32 29.41
N GLY A 14 19.62 -18.14 28.08
CA GLY A 14 20.16 -16.92 27.44
C GLY A 14 21.68 -16.74 27.50
N TYR A 15 22.44 -17.70 28.04
CA TYR A 15 23.90 -17.58 28.23
C TYR A 15 24.68 -17.25 26.95
N THR A 16 24.24 -17.74 25.78
CA THR A 16 24.88 -17.41 24.48
C THR A 16 24.72 -15.93 24.15
N LEU A 17 23.53 -15.36 24.38
CA LEU A 17 23.27 -13.94 24.18
C LEU A 17 24.07 -13.11 25.18
N ILE A 18 24.09 -13.52 26.45
CA ILE A 18 24.88 -12.85 27.50
C ILE A 18 26.36 -12.86 27.12
N ALA A 19 26.91 -14.01 26.70
CA ALA A 19 28.29 -14.12 26.26
C ALA A 19 28.60 -13.17 25.10
N ARG A 20 27.68 -13.03 24.14
CA ARG A 20 27.80 -12.09 23.02
C ARG A 20 27.75 -10.63 23.49
N VAL A 21 26.80 -10.26 24.35
CA VAL A 21 26.66 -8.90 24.89
C VAL A 21 27.90 -8.51 25.71
N VAL A 22 28.37 -9.43 26.56
CA VAL A 22 29.60 -9.28 27.34
C VAL A 22 30.81 -9.11 26.41
N GLY A 23 30.94 -9.96 25.39
CA GLY A 23 32.04 -9.87 24.43
C GLY A 23 32.06 -8.53 23.67
N LYS A 24 30.89 -8.04 23.24
CA LYS A 24 30.74 -6.72 22.61
C LYS A 24 31.18 -5.61 23.56
N SER A 25 30.64 -5.61 24.78
CA SER A 25 30.93 -4.59 25.80
C SER A 25 32.40 -4.55 26.20
N LEU A 26 33.06 -5.70 26.30
CA LEU A 26 34.49 -5.78 26.55
C LEU A 26 35.31 -5.23 25.37
N GLY A 27 34.87 -5.43 24.14
CA GLY A 27 35.51 -4.83 22.97
C GLY A 27 35.48 -3.31 23.01
N GLU A 28 34.33 -2.73 23.38
CA GLU A 28 34.11 -1.28 23.45
C GLU A 28 34.80 -0.62 24.65
N SER A 29 34.87 -1.31 25.78
CA SER A 29 35.51 -0.80 27.01
C SER A 29 37.04 -0.96 27.04
N GLY A 30 37.66 -1.35 25.91
CA GLY A 30 39.09 -1.64 25.87
C GLY A 30 39.49 -2.81 26.79
N CYS A 31 38.61 -3.81 26.89
CA CYS A 31 38.72 -4.98 27.74
C CYS A 31 38.65 -4.70 29.26
N SER A 32 37.95 -3.64 29.68
CA SER A 32 37.67 -3.40 31.10
C SER A 32 36.65 -4.42 31.63
N VAL A 33 37.11 -5.32 32.49
CA VAL A 33 36.34 -6.47 33.00
C VAL A 33 35.51 -6.13 34.24
N ASN A 34 35.87 -5.09 34.99
CA ASN A 34 35.33 -4.85 36.33
C ASN A 34 33.83 -4.53 36.28
N ASP A 35 33.42 -3.59 35.43
CA ASP A 35 32.03 -3.15 35.31
C ASP A 35 31.11 -4.31 34.89
N ILE A 36 31.52 -5.09 33.88
CA ILE A 36 30.75 -6.23 33.37
C ILE A 36 30.66 -7.37 34.39
N SER A 37 31.74 -7.61 35.15
CA SER A 37 31.74 -8.62 36.22
C SER A 37 30.77 -8.27 37.34
N GLU A 38 30.64 -6.98 37.65
CA GLU A 38 29.69 -6.48 38.63
C GLU A 38 28.24 -6.69 38.16
N LEU A 39 27.93 -6.35 36.90
CA LEU A 39 26.61 -6.61 36.31
C LEU A 39 26.26 -8.11 36.38
N LEU A 40 27.18 -9.00 36.00
CA LEU A 40 26.96 -10.45 36.04
C LEU A 40 26.61 -10.96 37.46
N ARG A 41 27.35 -10.49 38.48
CA ARG A 41 27.09 -10.86 39.88
C ARG A 41 25.76 -10.31 40.39
N ASN A 42 25.46 -9.05 40.10
CA ASN A 42 24.22 -8.39 40.54
C ASN A 42 22.98 -9.04 39.92
N SER A 43 23.15 -9.68 38.77
CA SER A 43 22.08 -10.36 38.04
C SER A 43 21.69 -11.72 38.62
N LYS A 44 22.47 -12.28 39.55
CA LYS A 44 22.17 -13.55 40.23
C LYS A 44 21.76 -14.68 39.25
N SER A 45 22.46 -14.77 38.12
CA SER A 45 22.18 -15.74 37.05
C SER A 45 20.82 -15.61 36.36
N ASN A 46 20.11 -14.48 36.53
CA ASN A 46 18.88 -14.15 35.83
C ASN A 46 19.21 -13.30 34.58
N ALA A 47 18.96 -13.87 33.40
CA ALA A 47 19.35 -13.27 32.13
C ALA A 47 18.62 -11.95 31.83
N LEU A 48 17.34 -11.88 32.17
CA LEU A 48 16.53 -10.68 31.99
C LEU A 48 17.02 -9.55 32.90
N LEU A 49 17.34 -9.89 34.16
CA LEU A 49 17.92 -8.94 35.12
C LEU A 49 19.27 -8.40 34.65
N PHE A 50 20.12 -9.28 34.09
CA PHE A 50 21.39 -8.88 33.48
C PHE A 50 21.21 -7.90 32.34
N LEU A 51 20.29 -8.19 31.42
CA LEU A 51 20.06 -7.31 30.28
C LEU A 51 19.55 -5.95 30.70
N ILE A 52 18.64 -5.85 31.68
CA ILE A 52 18.18 -4.53 32.17
C ILE A 52 19.35 -3.76 32.80
N PHE A 53 20.18 -4.41 33.62
CA PHE A 53 21.38 -3.77 34.17
C PHE A 53 22.36 -3.32 33.09
N TRP A 54 22.57 -4.15 32.07
CA TRP A 54 23.41 -3.82 30.94
C TRP A 54 22.84 -2.67 30.10
N ILE A 55 21.52 -2.63 29.84
CA ILE A 55 20.87 -1.51 29.16
C ILE A 55 21.05 -0.22 29.97
N ASN A 56 20.91 -0.27 31.29
CA ASN A 56 21.13 0.89 32.16
C ASN A 56 22.57 1.41 32.05
N TYR A 57 23.55 0.51 31.98
CA TYR A 57 24.95 0.86 31.80
C TYR A 57 25.21 1.43 30.39
N TYR A 58 24.78 0.71 29.35
CA TYR A 58 25.00 1.06 27.95
C TYR A 58 24.40 2.43 27.60
N LEU A 59 23.15 2.68 28.04
CA LEU A 59 22.47 3.94 27.81
C LEU A 59 22.85 5.03 28.82
N GLY A 60 23.83 4.81 29.71
CA GLY A 60 24.26 5.81 30.69
C GLY A 60 23.10 6.33 31.57
N ILE A 61 22.18 5.44 31.94
CA ILE A 61 21.05 5.72 32.83
C ILE A 61 21.54 6.09 34.22
N VAL A 62 22.67 5.52 34.62
CA VAL A 62 23.36 5.79 35.86
C VAL A 62 24.79 6.18 35.51
N ASP A 63 25.28 7.29 36.06
CA ASP A 63 26.67 7.70 35.89
C ASP A 63 27.63 6.78 36.68
N ASN A 64 28.93 6.92 36.45
CA ASN A 64 29.97 6.14 37.16
C ASN A 64 29.98 6.37 38.68
N ALA A 65 29.26 7.38 39.19
CA ALA A 65 29.10 7.66 40.62
C ALA A 65 27.80 7.08 41.19
N GLY A 66 27.03 6.31 40.40
CA GLY A 66 25.78 5.70 40.84
C GLY A 66 24.58 6.66 40.83
N ARG A 67 24.69 7.83 40.21
CA ARG A 67 23.61 8.84 40.17
C ARG A 67 22.77 8.68 38.90
N PRO A 68 21.43 8.70 39.01
CA PRO A 68 20.56 8.60 37.85
C PRO A 68 20.66 9.85 36.97
N ASN A 69 20.73 9.65 35.66
CA ASN A 69 20.58 10.73 34.69
C ASN A 69 19.10 10.87 34.31
N ALA A 70 18.38 11.72 35.06
CA ALA A 70 16.93 11.89 34.90
C ALA A 70 16.52 12.23 33.46
N GLN A 71 17.25 13.13 32.79
CA GLN A 71 16.95 13.53 31.41
C GLN A 71 17.08 12.37 30.42
N ARG A 72 18.13 11.55 30.55
CA ARG A 72 18.30 10.35 29.72
C ARG A 72 17.23 9.32 30.02
N ILE A 73 16.87 9.12 31.29
CA ILE A 73 15.80 8.21 31.68
C ILE A 73 14.48 8.64 31.04
N GLU A 74 14.09 9.91 31.15
CA GLU A 74 12.85 10.43 30.55
C GLU A 74 12.87 10.28 29.02
N THR A 75 13.97 10.66 28.36
CA THR A 75 14.10 10.57 26.90
C THR A 75 14.04 9.13 26.40
N PHE A 76 14.77 8.19 27.02
CA PHE A 76 14.72 6.80 26.61
C PHE A 76 13.42 6.11 26.99
N SER A 77 12.76 6.54 28.07
CA SER A 77 11.41 6.07 28.42
C SER A 77 10.43 6.33 27.27
N GLU A 78 10.51 7.53 26.70
CA GLU A 78 9.71 7.98 25.57
C GLU A 78 10.04 7.18 24.29
N ILE A 79 11.32 7.05 23.94
CA ILE A 79 11.76 6.31 22.73
C ILE A 79 11.39 4.83 22.80
N LEU A 80 11.66 4.17 23.92
CA LEU A 80 11.34 2.76 24.10
C LEU A 80 9.83 2.52 24.02
N THR A 81 9.05 3.44 24.59
CA THR A 81 7.59 3.41 24.50
C THR A 81 7.08 3.53 23.07
N ILE A 82 7.61 4.49 22.30
CA ILE A 82 7.22 4.71 20.89
C ILE A 82 7.51 3.46 20.05
N ARG A 83 8.64 2.79 20.30
CA ARG A 83 9.05 1.58 19.58
C ARG A 83 8.22 0.35 19.90
N GLU A 84 7.81 0.20 21.16
CA GLU A 84 7.27 -1.02 21.73
C GLU A 84 6.19 -1.72 20.86
N PRO A 85 5.16 -1.03 20.34
CA PRO A 85 4.12 -1.71 19.57
C PRO A 85 4.59 -2.17 18.18
N PHE A 86 5.70 -1.64 17.65
CA PHE A 86 6.18 -1.91 16.30
C PHE A 86 7.17 -3.07 16.20
N LYS A 87 7.68 -3.59 17.32
CA LYS A 87 8.69 -4.68 17.31
C LYS A 87 8.19 -5.94 16.61
N LEU A 88 6.87 -6.20 16.63
CA LEU A 88 6.27 -7.36 15.95
C LEU A 88 6.17 -7.19 14.42
N ARG A 89 6.34 -5.97 13.88
CA ARG A 89 6.35 -5.72 12.43
C ARG A 89 7.70 -5.94 11.76
N SER A 90 8.76 -6.01 12.56
CA SER A 90 10.13 -6.09 12.06
C SER A 90 10.74 -7.43 12.45
N LYS A 91 11.60 -8.00 11.62
CA LYS A 91 12.38 -9.17 12.03
C LYS A 91 13.56 -8.72 12.90
N VAL A 92 14.12 -9.63 13.68
CA VAL A 92 15.38 -9.39 14.39
C VAL A 92 16.44 -8.88 13.41
N GLY A 93 17.05 -7.75 13.74
CA GLY A 93 18.05 -7.03 12.93
C GLY A 93 17.49 -6.06 11.89
N ASP A 94 16.17 -6.04 11.62
CA ASP A 94 15.55 -5.00 10.79
C ASP A 94 15.24 -3.75 11.63
N TYR A 95 15.08 -2.61 10.95
CA TYR A 95 14.77 -1.32 11.56
C TYR A 95 13.30 -1.19 11.97
N ILE A 96 13.06 -0.92 13.26
CA ILE A 96 11.75 -0.48 13.77
C ILE A 96 11.57 1.01 13.45
N ALA A 97 12.62 1.80 13.66
CA ALA A 97 12.75 3.22 13.33
C ALA A 97 14.03 3.44 12.51
N THR A 98 14.18 4.59 11.85
CA THR A 98 15.51 4.95 11.32
C THR A 98 16.40 5.48 12.46
N PRO A 99 17.72 5.27 12.41
CA PRO A 99 18.64 5.86 13.40
C PRO A 99 18.46 7.37 13.52
N TYR A 100 18.37 8.06 12.39
CA TYR A 100 18.15 9.51 12.35
C TYR A 100 16.83 9.91 13.05
N PHE A 101 15.74 9.16 12.85
CA PHE A 101 14.48 9.41 13.57
C PHE A 101 14.63 9.22 15.09
N ILE A 102 15.38 8.22 15.55
CA ILE A 102 15.69 8.04 16.97
C ILE A 102 16.47 9.24 17.52
N GLY A 103 17.49 9.70 16.80
CA GLY A 103 18.28 10.88 17.17
C GLY A 103 17.41 12.14 17.29
N ARG A 104 16.52 12.37 16.31
CA ARG A 104 15.59 13.51 16.34
C ARG A 104 14.55 13.39 17.44
N LEU A 105 13.99 12.21 17.69
CA LEU A 105 13.11 11.98 18.82
C LEU A 105 13.79 12.31 20.15
N ALA A 106 15.03 11.86 20.35
CA ALA A 106 15.78 12.17 21.57
C ALA A 106 16.02 13.68 21.74
N TYR A 107 16.37 14.35 20.64
CA TYR A 107 16.56 15.78 20.61
C TYR A 107 15.25 16.53 20.92
N TRP A 108 14.12 16.15 20.32
CA TRP A 108 12.83 16.80 20.54
C TRP A 108 12.27 16.52 21.94
N SER A 109 12.34 15.28 22.42
CA SER A 109 11.80 14.89 23.73
C SER A 109 12.57 15.54 24.89
N SER A 110 13.85 15.81 24.71
CA SER A 110 14.75 16.40 25.71
C SER A 110 14.75 17.93 25.73
N ASN A 111 13.79 18.59 25.07
CA ASN A 111 13.81 20.05 24.86
C ASN A 111 15.10 20.54 24.18
N LYS A 112 15.63 19.76 23.23
CA LYS A 112 16.78 20.09 22.38
C LYS A 112 18.14 20.05 23.08
N GLU A 113 18.26 19.27 24.14
CA GLU A 113 19.47 19.22 24.98
C GLU A 113 20.26 17.91 24.84
N LEU A 114 19.59 16.79 24.54
CA LEU A 114 20.22 15.49 24.41
C LEU A 114 20.51 15.15 22.95
N GLY A 115 21.79 15.05 22.60
CA GLY A 115 22.27 14.38 21.40
C GLY A 115 22.66 12.94 21.71
N LEU A 116 22.31 12.02 20.81
CA LEU A 116 22.75 10.63 20.87
C LEU A 116 23.99 10.43 20.00
N SER A 117 24.79 9.43 20.32
CA SER A 117 25.83 8.93 19.41
C SER A 117 25.21 8.06 18.30
N ASP A 118 25.89 7.97 17.15
CA ASP A 118 25.48 7.11 16.03
C ASP A 118 25.25 5.65 16.46
N GLU A 119 26.01 5.18 17.45
CA GLU A 119 25.87 3.82 17.98
C GLU A 119 24.57 3.66 18.78
N GLU A 120 24.24 4.62 19.64
CA GLU A 120 23.00 4.61 20.41
C GLU A 120 21.77 4.74 19.51
N GLU A 121 21.82 5.65 18.52
CA GLU A 121 20.76 5.80 17.52
C GLU A 121 20.53 4.48 16.78
N SER A 122 21.61 3.86 16.30
CA SER A 122 21.55 2.60 15.55
C SER A 122 21.07 1.44 16.41
N TRP A 123 21.53 1.37 17.67
CA TRP A 123 21.13 0.31 18.59
C TRP A 123 19.65 0.45 18.96
N LEU A 124 19.18 1.65 19.28
CA LEU A 124 17.76 1.87 19.58
C LEU A 124 16.86 1.69 18.35
N ALA A 125 17.35 1.91 17.13
CA ALA A 125 16.54 1.86 15.92
C ALA A 125 16.13 0.45 15.46
N ILE A 126 16.89 -0.60 15.81
CA ILE A 126 16.66 -1.97 15.33
C ILE A 126 15.74 -2.78 16.25
N ASN A 127 15.20 -3.87 15.71
CA ASN A 127 14.59 -4.94 16.49
C ASN A 127 15.68 -5.92 16.96
N HIS A 128 15.86 -6.06 18.26
CA HIS A 128 16.88 -6.93 18.86
C HIS A 128 16.40 -8.38 18.99
N GLU A 129 17.26 -9.24 19.51
CA GLU A 129 16.88 -10.60 19.91
C GLU A 129 15.79 -10.57 21.00
N ASP A 130 14.90 -11.57 21.00
CA ASP A 130 13.70 -11.64 21.85
C ASP A 130 13.95 -11.28 23.32
N LEU A 131 15.06 -11.72 23.91
CA LEU A 131 15.35 -11.47 25.33
C LEU A 131 15.78 -10.01 25.61
N VAL A 132 16.40 -9.33 24.65
CA VAL A 132 16.71 -7.89 24.76
C VAL A 132 15.43 -7.08 24.63
N GLU A 133 14.56 -7.44 23.68
CA GLU A 133 13.25 -6.81 23.52
C GLU A 133 12.35 -7.07 24.74
N GLU A 134 12.44 -8.25 25.36
CA GLU A 134 11.76 -8.57 26.62
C GLU A 134 12.27 -7.68 27.77
N ALA A 135 13.58 -7.45 27.86
CA ALA A 135 14.17 -6.52 28.84
C ALA A 135 13.65 -5.09 28.64
N MET A 136 13.60 -4.60 27.40
CA MET A 136 13.02 -3.29 27.06
C MET A 136 11.52 -3.23 27.39
N THR A 137 10.79 -4.32 27.17
CA THR A 137 9.37 -4.43 27.53
C THR A 137 9.14 -4.23 29.02
N GLU A 138 9.96 -4.87 29.86
CA GLU A 138 9.90 -4.71 31.32
C GLU A 138 10.27 -3.28 31.76
N ILE A 139 11.20 -2.62 31.07
CA ILE A 139 11.49 -1.19 31.27
C ILE A 139 10.26 -0.35 30.96
N VAL A 140 9.64 -0.52 29.79
CA VAL A 140 8.42 0.23 29.41
C VAL A 140 7.27 -0.02 30.40
N LYS A 141 7.08 -1.26 30.88
CA LYS A 141 6.10 -1.56 31.94
C LYS A 141 6.41 -0.81 33.24
N ALA A 142 7.68 -0.77 33.64
CA ALA A 142 8.10 -0.10 34.86
C ALA A 142 7.88 1.42 34.82
N VAL A 143 8.24 2.07 33.72
CA VAL A 143 8.00 3.50 33.48
C VAL A 143 6.50 3.83 33.63
N ASN A 144 5.63 2.93 33.19
CA ASN A 144 4.18 3.09 33.26
C ASN A 144 3.54 2.78 34.63
N GLY A 145 4.34 2.44 35.64
CA GLY A 145 3.81 1.98 36.93
C GLY A 145 3.13 0.61 36.86
N GLY A 146 3.38 -0.17 35.80
CA GLY A 146 2.91 -1.54 35.65
C GLY A 146 3.57 -2.49 36.66
N GLN A 147 2.90 -3.60 36.95
CA GLN A 147 3.48 -4.65 37.78
C GLN A 147 4.55 -5.42 36.98
N THR A 148 5.77 -5.43 37.49
CA THR A 148 6.85 -6.32 37.03
C THR A 148 7.16 -7.33 38.14
N THR A 149 7.94 -8.36 37.82
CA THR A 149 8.36 -9.33 38.85
C THR A 149 9.22 -8.65 39.91
N SER A 150 9.08 -9.06 41.17
CA SER A 150 9.79 -8.45 42.30
C SER A 150 11.32 -8.56 42.18
N GLU A 151 11.80 -9.57 41.46
CA GLU A 151 13.22 -9.80 41.16
C GLU A 151 13.83 -8.69 40.30
N LEU A 152 13.02 -8.00 39.48
CA LEU A 152 13.49 -6.93 38.59
C LEU A 152 13.45 -5.53 39.23
N ASN A 153 12.85 -5.40 40.43
CA ASN A 153 12.60 -4.11 41.07
C ASN A 153 13.86 -3.24 41.20
N GLU A 154 15.01 -3.84 41.51
CA GLU A 154 16.26 -3.09 41.69
C GLU A 154 16.79 -2.53 40.35
N ALA A 155 16.82 -3.36 39.30
CA ALA A 155 17.28 -2.91 37.99
C ALA A 155 16.31 -1.89 37.33
N LEU A 156 15.03 -1.95 37.70
CA LEU A 156 13.98 -1.06 37.21
C LEU A 156 13.75 0.17 38.09
N ARG A 157 14.47 0.32 39.22
CA ARG A 157 14.22 1.38 40.21
C ARG A 157 14.18 2.77 39.59
N TYR A 158 15.22 3.13 38.83
CA TYR A 158 15.34 4.47 38.27
C TYR A 158 14.31 4.74 37.17
N TRP A 159 13.95 3.73 36.38
CA TRP A 159 12.87 3.85 35.40
C TRP A 159 11.52 4.13 36.05
N ARG A 160 11.22 3.54 37.21
CA ARG A 160 9.99 3.85 37.96
C ARG A 160 10.01 5.25 38.57
N GLU A 161 11.16 5.62 39.13
CA GLU A 161 11.29 6.86 39.88
C GLU A 161 11.31 8.08 38.95
N TYR A 162 12.10 8.01 37.88
CA TYR A 162 12.38 9.12 36.95
C TYR A 162 11.75 8.94 35.57
N GLY A 163 11.31 7.73 35.19
CA GLY A 163 10.62 7.53 33.92
C GLY A 163 9.31 8.31 33.90
N ARG A 164 9.17 9.15 32.89
CA ARG A 164 7.96 9.94 32.63
C ARG A 164 7.62 9.77 31.16
N LEU A 165 6.35 9.50 30.90
CA LEU A 165 5.82 9.51 29.54
C LEU A 165 4.99 10.76 29.36
N LYS A 166 5.17 11.39 28.21
CA LYS A 166 4.28 12.45 27.76
C LYS A 166 2.99 11.90 27.15
N ILE A 167 2.99 10.62 26.76
CA ILE A 167 1.82 9.89 26.26
C ILE A 167 0.83 9.67 27.41
N THR A 168 -0.07 10.63 27.64
CA THR A 168 -1.12 10.52 28.67
C THR A 168 -2.34 9.73 28.17
N GLY A 169 -2.96 8.93 29.05
CA GLY A 169 -4.27 8.30 28.78
C GLY A 169 -4.23 6.86 28.26
N VAL A 170 -3.06 6.25 28.06
CA VAL A 170 -2.93 4.82 27.73
C VAL A 170 -2.95 3.99 29.01
N VAL A 171 -4.13 3.50 29.39
CA VAL A 171 -4.35 2.79 30.68
C VAL A 171 -3.79 1.36 30.66
N ASN A 172 -3.52 0.78 29.47
CA ASN A 172 -2.99 -0.57 29.35
C ASN A 172 -2.07 -0.73 28.13
N PHE A 173 -0.76 -0.70 28.38
CA PHE A 173 0.31 -0.84 27.37
C PHE A 173 0.41 -2.25 26.78
N SER A 174 -0.20 -3.26 27.41
CA SER A 174 -0.27 -4.62 26.86
C SER A 174 -1.00 -4.67 25.50
N ASN A 175 -1.80 -3.64 25.19
CA ASN A 175 -2.56 -3.48 23.96
C ASN A 175 -2.24 -2.16 23.26
N LEU A 176 -0.99 -1.68 23.36
CA LEU A 176 -0.65 -0.39 22.78
C LEU A 176 -0.75 -0.46 21.26
N ASP A 177 -1.72 0.28 20.72
CA ASP A 177 -2.00 0.30 19.28
C ASP A 177 -1.00 1.23 18.58
N GLU A 178 -0.41 0.78 17.48
CA GLU A 178 0.52 1.56 16.67
C GLU A 178 -0.08 2.90 16.23
N ASN A 179 -1.38 2.94 15.95
CA ASN A 179 -2.09 4.17 15.57
C ASN A 179 -2.12 5.19 16.72
N ILE A 180 -2.20 4.73 17.97
CA ILE A 180 -2.13 5.61 19.14
C ILE A 180 -0.77 6.29 19.19
N ILE A 181 0.32 5.54 18.97
CA ILE A 181 1.68 6.12 18.91
C ILE A 181 1.84 7.08 17.76
N ILE A 182 1.38 6.75 16.55
CA ILE A 182 1.49 7.66 15.40
C ILE A 182 0.70 8.94 15.65
N ASN A 183 -0.52 8.84 16.18
CA ASN A 183 -1.32 10.01 16.54
C ASN A 183 -0.62 10.87 17.58
N TYR A 184 -0.03 10.23 18.60
CA TYR A 184 0.76 10.92 19.60
C TYR A 184 1.96 11.64 18.98
N ILE A 185 2.74 10.99 18.11
CA ILE A 185 3.88 11.62 17.43
C ILE A 185 3.44 12.85 16.63
N PHE A 186 2.29 12.78 15.94
CA PHE A 186 1.76 13.92 15.18
C PHE A 186 1.29 15.07 16.08
N VAL A 187 0.74 14.78 17.26
CA VAL A 187 0.29 15.81 18.21
C VAL A 187 1.47 16.45 18.92
N GLU A 188 2.39 15.64 19.45
CA GLU A 188 3.49 16.12 20.29
C GLU A 188 4.65 16.69 19.45
N TYR A 189 5.01 16.04 18.35
CA TYR A 189 6.19 16.38 17.53
C TYR A 189 5.81 16.86 16.13
N GLY A 190 4.54 17.21 15.90
CA GLY A 190 4.04 17.56 14.57
C GLY A 190 4.69 18.81 13.97
N GLU A 191 4.98 19.83 14.78
CA GLU A 191 5.62 21.06 14.31
C GLU A 191 7.09 20.84 13.98
N GLU A 192 7.82 20.08 14.81
CA GLU A 192 9.18 19.65 14.51
C GLU A 192 9.23 18.83 13.22
N LEU A 193 8.30 17.88 13.06
CA LEU A 193 8.17 17.12 11.82
C LEU A 193 7.90 18.03 10.63
N LYS A 194 7.04 19.05 10.74
CA LYS A 194 6.82 19.98 9.62
C LYS A 194 8.10 20.69 9.21
N GLU A 195 8.86 21.20 10.18
CA GLU A 195 10.09 21.95 9.90
C GLU A 195 11.16 21.10 9.19
N GLU A 196 11.23 19.80 9.43
CA GLU A 196 12.15 18.88 8.73
C GLU A 196 11.86 18.73 7.24
N PHE A 197 10.58 18.79 6.89
CA PHE A 197 10.11 18.64 5.51
C PHE A 197 9.94 19.99 4.83
N LYS A 198 10.12 21.08 5.57
CA LYS A 198 10.05 22.44 5.06
C LYS A 198 11.32 22.79 4.29
N ASN A 199 11.17 23.55 3.21
CA ASN A 199 12.27 24.06 2.39
C ASN A 199 13.23 22.99 1.83
N ILE A 200 12.80 21.74 1.72
CA ILE A 200 13.57 20.69 1.06
C ILE A 200 13.80 21.03 -0.41
N ASP A 201 14.99 20.67 -0.90
CA ASP A 201 15.34 20.86 -2.30
C ASP A 201 14.52 19.95 -3.23
N ASP A 202 14.57 20.25 -4.54
CA ASP A 202 13.81 19.52 -5.56
C ASP A 202 14.16 18.04 -5.63
N LYS A 203 15.45 17.67 -5.45
CA LYS A 203 15.89 16.27 -5.54
C LYS A 203 15.41 15.46 -4.34
N CYS A 204 15.53 16.03 -3.14
CA CYS A 204 15.00 15.48 -1.90
C CYS A 204 13.48 15.29 -2.00
N TRP A 205 12.75 16.29 -2.49
CA TRP A 205 11.31 16.21 -2.69
C TRP A 205 10.94 15.06 -3.66
N LYS A 206 11.63 14.94 -4.81
CA LYS A 206 11.43 13.81 -5.73
C LYS A 206 11.68 12.45 -5.08
N GLY A 207 12.74 12.30 -4.29
CA GLY A 207 13.02 11.08 -3.51
C GLY A 207 11.92 10.78 -2.48
N LEU A 208 11.34 11.81 -1.85
CA LEU A 208 10.22 11.66 -0.92
C LEU A 208 8.94 11.22 -1.61
N ILE A 209 8.64 11.74 -2.81
CA ILE A 209 7.49 11.29 -3.61
C ILE A 209 7.62 9.79 -3.95
N LEU A 210 8.81 9.33 -4.38
CA LEU A 210 9.02 7.91 -4.66
C LEU A 210 8.87 7.05 -3.39
N THR A 211 9.40 7.54 -2.27
CA THR A 211 9.31 6.87 -0.96
C THR A 211 7.87 6.79 -0.49
N LEU A 212 7.07 7.85 -0.67
CA LEU A 212 5.65 7.89 -0.35
C LEU A 212 4.87 6.83 -1.15
N GLY A 213 5.06 6.81 -2.47
CA GLY A 213 4.43 5.80 -3.33
C GLY A 213 4.82 4.38 -2.94
N THR A 214 6.10 4.17 -2.60
CA THR A 214 6.62 2.87 -2.17
C THR A 214 6.01 2.45 -0.83
N ALA A 215 5.94 3.35 0.15
CA ALA A 215 5.38 3.07 1.46
C ALA A 215 3.93 2.61 1.35
N TRP A 216 3.12 3.32 0.56
CA TRP A 216 1.73 2.96 0.30
C TRP A 216 1.58 1.63 -0.46
N SER A 217 2.44 1.38 -1.45
CA SER A 217 2.45 0.12 -2.19
C SER A 217 2.78 -1.06 -1.29
N TYR A 218 3.84 -0.92 -0.50
CA TYR A 218 4.35 -1.95 0.39
C TYR A 218 3.39 -2.23 1.56
N TYR A 219 2.86 -1.17 2.18
CA TYR A 219 1.86 -1.30 3.24
C TYR A 219 0.64 -2.09 2.77
N SER A 220 0.18 -1.81 1.55
CA SER A 220 -0.96 -2.50 0.96
C SER A 220 -0.70 -3.99 0.79
N ILE A 221 0.49 -4.38 0.34
CA ILE A 221 0.92 -5.78 0.20
C ILE A 221 1.02 -6.48 1.55
N ILE A 222 1.52 -5.83 2.60
CA ILE A 222 1.53 -6.43 3.95
C ILE A 222 0.10 -6.64 4.44
N PHE A 223 -0.75 -5.62 4.30
CA PHE A 223 -2.09 -5.64 4.86
C PHE A 223 -2.97 -6.74 4.26
N GLY A 224 -2.96 -6.92 2.93
CA GLY A 224 -3.76 -8.01 2.36
C GLY A 224 -3.18 -9.41 2.65
N GLU A 225 -1.93 -9.56 3.10
CA GLU A 225 -1.37 -10.87 3.42
C GLU A 225 -2.00 -11.37 4.72
N GLN A 226 -2.19 -10.43 5.65
CA GLN A 226 -2.89 -10.68 6.91
C GLN A 226 -4.37 -11.01 6.67
N LEU A 227 -5.00 -10.45 5.63
CA LEU A 227 -6.44 -10.63 5.37
C LEU A 227 -6.78 -11.77 4.40
N LEU A 228 -5.90 -12.14 3.49
CA LEU A 228 -6.25 -12.99 2.35
C LEU A 228 -5.71 -14.44 2.45
N GLU A 229 -4.98 -14.78 3.52
CA GLU A 229 -4.31 -16.09 3.69
C GLU A 229 -3.59 -16.58 2.41
N ILE A 230 -3.11 -15.66 1.56
CA ILE A 230 -2.55 -15.99 0.25
C ILE A 230 -1.28 -16.83 0.44
N PRO A 231 -1.05 -17.87 -0.39
CA PRO A 231 0.19 -18.65 -0.33
C PRO A 231 1.44 -17.76 -0.32
N GLN A 232 2.21 -17.88 0.76
CA GLN A 232 3.41 -17.09 1.09
C GLN A 232 4.41 -16.94 -0.08
N VAL A 233 4.47 -17.92 -0.98
CA VAL A 233 5.40 -17.96 -2.13
C VAL A 233 5.12 -16.84 -3.14
N ARG A 234 3.85 -16.50 -3.42
CA ARG A 234 3.54 -15.38 -4.34
C ARG A 234 3.83 -14.05 -3.67
N VAL A 235 3.43 -13.87 -2.41
CA VAL A 235 3.58 -12.59 -1.69
C VAL A 235 5.05 -12.21 -1.48
N GLY A 236 5.93 -13.18 -1.25
CA GLY A 236 7.37 -12.94 -1.12
C GLY A 236 8.02 -12.27 -2.34
N LYS A 237 7.64 -12.70 -3.56
CA LYS A 237 8.13 -12.10 -4.81
C LYS A 237 7.65 -10.65 -4.94
N TRP A 238 6.44 -10.34 -4.49
CA TRP A 238 5.86 -9.00 -4.59
C TRP A 238 6.45 -8.06 -3.54
N ARG A 239 6.62 -8.53 -2.31
CA ARG A 239 7.30 -7.78 -1.25
C ARG A 239 8.68 -7.31 -1.69
N SER A 240 9.43 -8.15 -2.41
CA SER A 240 10.74 -7.72 -2.90
C SER A 240 10.61 -6.66 -4.00
N TYR A 241 9.72 -6.83 -4.98
CA TYR A 241 9.53 -5.86 -6.08
C TYR A 241 9.04 -4.48 -5.64
N TYR A 242 8.10 -4.44 -4.70
CA TYR A 242 7.50 -3.18 -4.22
C TYR A 242 8.18 -2.63 -2.95
N SER A 243 9.21 -3.30 -2.46
CA SER A 243 10.11 -2.67 -1.48
C SER A 243 10.90 -1.55 -2.14
N LEU A 244 11.29 -0.52 -1.38
CA LEU A 244 12.09 0.58 -1.91
C LEU A 244 13.31 0.07 -2.68
N HIS A 245 14.00 -0.92 -2.12
CA HIS A 245 15.12 -1.57 -2.80
C HIS A 245 14.74 -2.18 -4.16
N GLY A 246 13.65 -2.96 -4.24
CA GLY A 246 13.20 -3.56 -5.49
C GLY A 246 12.79 -2.54 -6.56
N VAL A 247 12.17 -1.43 -6.13
CA VAL A 247 11.81 -0.33 -7.02
C VAL A 247 13.05 0.34 -7.58
N LEU A 248 14.04 0.64 -6.74
CA LEU A 248 15.32 1.23 -7.16
C LEU A 248 16.07 0.29 -8.14
N GLU A 249 16.17 -1.00 -7.82
CA GLU A 249 16.86 -1.97 -8.69
C GLU A 249 16.13 -2.24 -10.00
N SER A 250 14.80 -2.14 -10.02
CA SER A 250 13.99 -2.20 -11.25
C SER A 250 14.20 -0.95 -12.10
N ALA A 251 14.19 0.23 -11.49
CA ALA A 251 14.37 1.50 -12.17
C ALA A 251 15.76 1.63 -12.80
N LYS A 252 16.83 1.25 -12.09
CA LYS A 252 18.22 1.30 -12.59
C LYS A 252 18.47 0.49 -13.86
N LYS A 253 17.62 -0.50 -14.17
CA LYS A 253 17.73 -1.32 -15.39
C LYS A 253 17.17 -0.61 -16.62
N ARG A 254 16.57 0.56 -16.47
CA ARG A 254 15.94 1.33 -17.55
C ARG A 254 16.69 2.63 -17.80
N ASN A 255 16.94 2.92 -19.07
CA ASN A 255 17.57 4.16 -19.53
C ASN A 255 16.56 5.20 -20.05
N ASP A 256 15.28 4.83 -20.10
CA ASP A 256 14.19 5.58 -20.72
C ASP A 256 13.14 6.06 -19.70
N LEU A 257 13.52 6.12 -18.41
CA LEU A 257 12.66 6.64 -17.35
C LEU A 257 12.41 8.14 -17.51
N ALA A 258 11.25 8.61 -17.05
CA ALA A 258 11.02 10.04 -16.84
C ALA A 258 12.11 10.65 -15.93
N ASP A 259 12.56 11.85 -16.28
CA ASP A 259 13.70 12.51 -15.62
C ASP A 259 13.51 12.63 -14.10
N ASP A 260 12.31 13.03 -13.65
CA ASP A 260 12.01 13.14 -12.21
C ASP A 260 12.16 11.81 -11.46
N VAL A 261 11.82 10.69 -12.11
CA VAL A 261 11.93 9.35 -11.52
C VAL A 261 13.38 8.90 -11.50
N ARG A 262 14.12 9.16 -12.58
CA ARG A 262 15.56 8.89 -12.66
C ARG A 262 16.32 9.67 -11.60
N GLU A 263 16.04 10.97 -11.46
CA GLU A 263 16.62 11.82 -10.43
C GLU A 263 16.26 11.35 -9.02
N ALA A 264 15.01 10.95 -8.77
CA ALA A 264 14.60 10.38 -7.49
C ALA A 264 15.41 9.10 -7.16
N VAL A 265 15.59 8.22 -8.15
CA VAL A 265 16.32 6.95 -8.00
C VAL A 265 17.81 7.17 -7.78
N GLU A 266 18.44 8.05 -8.57
CA GLU A 266 19.84 8.44 -8.40
C GLU A 266 20.08 9.07 -7.03
N TYR A 267 19.16 9.94 -6.60
CA TYR A 267 19.23 10.56 -5.28
C TYR A 267 19.13 9.51 -4.18
N LEU A 268 18.15 8.60 -4.27
CA LEU A 268 17.92 7.48 -3.34
C LEU A 268 18.98 6.36 -3.42
N ASP A 269 20.03 6.53 -4.21
CA ASP A 269 21.22 5.65 -4.21
C ASP A 269 22.42 6.25 -3.45
N GLY A 270 22.41 7.58 -3.21
CA GLY A 270 23.49 8.36 -2.59
C GLY A 270 23.27 8.76 -1.12
N ASP A 271 23.74 9.94 -0.73
CA ASP A 271 23.51 10.54 0.59
C ASP A 271 22.24 11.39 0.55
N TYR A 272 21.19 10.94 1.25
CA TYR A 272 19.88 11.59 1.22
C TYR A 272 19.82 12.75 2.22
N CYS A 273 18.99 13.76 1.91
CA CYS A 273 18.62 14.84 2.83
C CYS A 273 18.08 14.30 4.16
N ASP A 274 18.13 15.15 5.17
CA ASP A 274 17.63 14.87 6.53
C ASP A 274 16.18 14.39 6.55
N ALA A 275 15.29 15.02 5.78
CA ALA A 275 13.90 14.59 5.61
C ALA A 275 13.76 13.13 5.13
N LEU A 276 14.65 12.67 4.24
CA LEU A 276 14.66 11.28 3.80
C LEU A 276 15.31 10.35 4.82
N LYS A 277 16.34 10.82 5.54
CA LYS A 277 16.96 10.04 6.64
C LYS A 277 15.97 9.74 7.76
N LEU A 278 14.97 10.59 8.00
CA LEU A 278 13.84 10.29 8.91
C LEU A 278 13.02 9.08 8.47
N LEU A 279 12.98 8.78 7.17
CA LEU A 279 12.07 7.79 6.61
C LEU A 279 12.80 6.52 6.10
N VAL A 280 14.03 6.66 5.64
CA VAL A 280 14.75 5.58 4.95
C VAL A 280 16.07 5.31 5.66
N ALA A 281 16.30 4.03 6.01
CA ALA A 281 17.58 3.54 6.52
C ALA A 281 18.03 2.33 5.68
N ASN A 282 19.27 2.36 5.17
CA ASN A 282 19.83 1.29 4.33
C ASN A 282 18.91 0.86 3.17
N ARG A 283 18.27 1.84 2.50
CA ARG A 283 17.31 1.62 1.39
C ARG A 283 16.09 0.77 1.77
N LYS A 284 15.79 0.68 3.07
CA LYS A 284 14.57 0.09 3.62
C LYS A 284 13.79 1.17 4.37
N SER A 285 12.47 1.09 4.29
CA SER A 285 11.59 1.85 5.17
C SER A 285 11.47 1.13 6.50
N ALA A 286 11.63 1.86 7.60
CA ALA A 286 11.41 1.32 8.94
C ALA A 286 9.90 1.16 9.23
N ALA A 287 9.53 0.29 10.17
CA ALA A 287 8.13 0.02 10.49
C ALA A 287 7.35 1.28 10.90
N ILE A 288 7.92 2.12 11.77
CA ILE A 288 7.32 3.39 12.20
C ILE A 288 7.15 4.32 11.00
N THR A 289 8.18 4.45 10.16
CA THR A 289 8.13 5.29 8.96
C THR A 289 6.95 4.95 8.06
N LEU A 290 6.72 3.67 7.79
CA LEU A 290 5.62 3.25 6.94
C LEU A 290 4.28 3.79 7.47
N LEU A 291 4.07 3.78 8.79
CA LEU A 291 2.84 4.31 9.38
C LEU A 291 2.81 5.85 9.48
N LEU A 292 3.96 6.52 9.60
CA LEU A 292 4.05 7.98 9.47
C LEU A 292 3.58 8.46 8.08
N LEU A 293 3.73 7.64 7.04
CA LEU A 293 3.33 7.96 5.67
C LEU A 293 1.93 7.44 5.27
N VAL A 294 1.48 6.30 5.81
CA VAL A 294 0.31 5.55 5.29
C VAL A 294 -0.93 5.58 6.21
N ARG A 295 -0.81 6.03 7.47
CA ARG A 295 -1.89 6.14 8.49
C ARG A 295 -3.13 5.24 8.28
N PRO A 296 -3.13 4.01 8.83
CA PRO A 296 -4.18 3.01 8.62
C PRO A 296 -5.60 3.42 9.02
N GLU A 297 -5.80 4.27 10.03
CA GLU A 297 -7.18 4.63 10.44
C GLU A 297 -7.92 5.54 9.46
N GLU A 298 -7.26 6.03 8.41
CA GLU A 298 -7.90 6.68 7.26
C GLU A 298 -8.48 5.66 6.26
N SER A 299 -8.13 4.37 6.44
CA SER A 299 -8.50 3.28 5.54
C SER A 299 -9.76 2.49 5.94
N LEU A 300 -9.92 2.19 7.24
CA LEU A 300 -10.76 1.07 7.66
C LEU A 300 -12.14 1.42 8.23
N LYS A 301 -12.41 2.66 8.68
CA LYS A 301 -13.72 3.01 9.25
C LYS A 301 -14.68 3.49 8.16
N ALA A 302 -15.19 2.52 7.39
CA ALA A 302 -16.41 2.69 6.61
C ALA A 302 -17.56 3.08 7.55
N GLY A 303 -18.06 4.31 7.40
CA GLY A 303 -19.27 4.77 8.08
C GLY A 303 -19.03 5.82 9.18
N ARG A 304 -19.23 7.08 8.78
CA ARG A 304 -19.39 8.31 9.57
C ARG A 304 -18.12 8.85 10.27
N PRO A 305 -17.59 9.99 9.80
CA PRO A 305 -16.65 10.76 10.60
C PRO A 305 -17.41 11.47 11.73
N THR A 306 -17.03 11.21 12.97
CA THR A 306 -16.99 12.30 13.95
C THR A 306 -15.67 13.01 13.67
N GLU A 307 -15.75 14.05 12.84
CA GLU A 307 -14.64 14.67 12.09
C GLU A 307 -13.81 15.66 12.92
N GLU A 308 -14.21 15.99 14.15
CA GLU A 308 -13.78 17.26 14.74
C GLU A 308 -12.37 17.32 15.36
N ASN A 309 -11.58 16.25 15.49
CA ASN A 309 -10.31 16.32 16.25
C ASN A 309 -9.15 15.42 15.78
N LYS A 310 -9.12 14.93 14.54
CA LYS A 310 -7.94 14.15 14.08
C LYS A 310 -6.82 15.10 13.64
N PRO A 311 -5.57 14.94 14.13
CA PRO A 311 -4.45 15.76 13.67
C PRO A 311 -4.16 15.48 12.19
N ALA A 312 -3.95 16.54 11.41
CA ALA A 312 -3.45 16.46 10.04
C ALA A 312 -2.09 15.75 10.01
N ASN A 313 -1.73 15.08 8.90
CA ASN A 313 -0.41 14.47 8.76
C ASN A 313 0.63 15.59 8.50
N PRO A 314 1.52 15.91 9.45
CA PRO A 314 2.45 17.03 9.33
C PRO A 314 3.43 16.87 8.15
N ILE A 315 3.79 15.63 7.84
CA ILE A 315 4.72 15.31 6.75
C ILE A 315 4.05 15.56 5.40
N LEU A 316 2.85 15.00 5.19
CA LEU A 316 2.13 15.17 3.92
C LEU A 316 1.72 16.62 3.70
N TYR A 317 1.32 17.33 4.76
CA TYR A 317 1.03 18.76 4.71
C TYR A 317 2.25 19.54 4.20
N SER A 318 3.42 19.32 4.79
CA SER A 318 4.65 20.03 4.39
C SER A 318 5.11 19.67 2.98
N LEU A 319 4.86 18.44 2.53
CA LEU A 319 5.16 18.01 1.16
C LEU A 319 4.22 18.62 0.11
N ALA A 320 3.00 19.01 0.51
CA ALA A 320 1.97 19.57 -0.37
C ALA A 320 1.99 21.11 -0.36
N GLU A 321 2.22 21.73 0.79
CA GLU A 321 2.12 23.18 0.98
C GLU A 321 3.09 23.93 0.05
N GLY A 322 2.55 24.78 -0.82
CA GLY A 322 3.34 25.56 -1.79
C GLY A 322 3.98 24.75 -2.91
N LYS A 323 3.64 23.46 -3.05
CA LYS A 323 4.26 22.51 -4.00
C LYS A 323 3.38 22.14 -5.19
N SER A 324 2.19 22.72 -5.32
CA SER A 324 1.24 22.43 -6.41
C SER A 324 1.84 22.60 -7.80
N LYS A 325 2.61 23.67 -8.04
CA LYS A 325 3.32 23.89 -9.31
C LYS A 325 4.33 22.77 -9.59
N GLN A 326 5.10 22.38 -8.58
CA GLN A 326 6.10 21.31 -8.71
C GLN A 326 5.42 19.96 -9.02
N VAL A 327 4.32 19.65 -8.33
CA VAL A 327 3.49 18.47 -8.62
C VAL A 327 2.95 18.50 -10.04
N LYS A 328 2.37 19.63 -10.47
CA LYS A 328 1.85 19.80 -11.83
C LYS A 328 2.92 19.50 -12.88
N GLU A 329 4.08 20.14 -12.75
CA GLU A 329 5.18 19.95 -13.70
C GLU A 329 5.71 18.51 -13.69
N SER A 330 5.80 17.87 -12.53
CA SER A 330 6.17 16.46 -12.41
C SER A 330 5.17 15.52 -13.06
N LEU A 331 3.86 15.75 -12.86
CA LEU A 331 2.78 15.00 -13.52
C LEU A 331 2.87 15.15 -15.04
N GLU A 332 3.01 16.39 -15.55
CA GLU A 332 3.10 16.68 -16.98
C GLU A 332 4.34 16.02 -17.61
N ARG A 333 5.51 16.11 -16.98
CA ARG A 333 6.74 15.45 -17.45
C ARG A 333 6.59 13.94 -17.47
N LEU A 334 6.07 13.35 -16.39
CA LEU A 334 5.88 11.92 -16.28
C LEU A 334 4.89 11.39 -17.32
N LEU A 335 3.70 12.00 -17.42
CA LEU A 335 2.70 11.65 -18.44
C LEU A 335 3.23 11.84 -19.86
N GLY A 336 3.98 12.91 -20.10
CA GLY A 336 4.59 13.18 -21.40
C GLY A 336 5.57 12.09 -21.82
N THR A 337 6.45 11.65 -20.92
CA THR A 337 7.42 10.57 -21.18
C THR A 337 6.71 9.24 -21.41
N VAL A 338 5.78 8.90 -20.53
CA VAL A 338 5.03 7.64 -20.59
C VAL A 338 4.19 7.56 -21.88
N ARG A 339 3.53 8.64 -22.30
CA ARG A 339 2.79 8.71 -23.57
C ARG A 339 3.69 8.55 -24.79
N LYS A 340 4.86 9.20 -24.81
CA LYS A 340 5.83 9.04 -25.92
C LYS A 340 6.29 7.60 -26.06
N ARG A 341 6.45 6.88 -24.94
CA ARG A 341 6.87 5.49 -24.92
C ARG A 341 5.72 4.49 -25.13
N GLY A 342 4.48 4.88 -24.81
CA GLY A 342 3.30 4.03 -24.86
C GLY A 342 3.19 2.99 -23.73
N THR A 343 4.12 3.00 -22.78
CA THR A 343 4.20 2.09 -21.63
C THR A 343 4.71 2.82 -20.40
N ILE A 344 4.41 2.33 -19.20
CA ILE A 344 4.87 2.86 -17.91
C ILE A 344 5.75 1.81 -17.21
N SER A 345 6.78 2.26 -16.49
CA SER A 345 7.62 1.39 -15.66
C SER A 345 7.11 1.32 -14.22
N ILE A 346 7.49 0.27 -13.49
CA ILE A 346 7.17 0.13 -12.05
C ILE A 346 7.67 1.34 -11.23
N GLY A 347 8.86 1.88 -11.53
CA GLY A 347 9.38 3.05 -10.83
C GLY A 347 8.54 4.31 -11.08
N GLU A 348 8.11 4.51 -12.33
CA GLU A 348 7.22 5.61 -12.72
C GLU A 348 5.80 5.46 -12.18
N GLU A 349 5.28 4.24 -12.14
CA GLU A 349 4.01 3.91 -11.50
C GLU A 349 4.07 4.32 -10.03
N ILE A 350 5.05 3.82 -9.28
CA ILE A 350 5.18 4.09 -7.85
C ILE A 350 5.42 5.57 -7.57
N TYR A 351 6.22 6.24 -8.39
CA TYR A 351 6.37 7.70 -8.31
C TYR A 351 5.03 8.42 -8.55
N GLY A 352 4.29 8.01 -9.59
CA GLY A 352 2.96 8.53 -9.90
C GLY A 352 1.94 8.28 -8.79
N LEU A 353 2.01 7.14 -8.11
CA LEU A 353 1.22 6.86 -6.91
C LEU A 353 1.54 7.86 -5.80
N GLY A 354 2.82 8.14 -5.54
CA GLY A 354 3.24 9.16 -4.58
C GLY A 354 2.65 10.54 -4.87
N LEU A 355 2.72 10.99 -6.14
CA LEU A 355 2.09 12.25 -6.56
C LEU A 355 0.58 12.26 -6.35
N SER A 356 -0.08 11.13 -6.58
CA SER A 356 -1.53 10.99 -6.45
C SER A 356 -2.00 11.02 -5.01
N ILE A 357 -1.29 10.33 -4.12
CA ILE A 357 -1.50 10.38 -2.67
C ILE A 357 -1.35 11.82 -2.19
N LEU A 358 -0.27 12.49 -2.59
CA LEU A 358 -0.05 13.88 -2.18
C LEU A 358 -1.14 14.83 -2.68
N THR A 359 -1.58 14.65 -3.94
CA THR A 359 -2.65 15.46 -4.54
C THR A 359 -3.99 15.23 -3.84
N ALA A 360 -4.36 13.97 -3.59
CA ALA A 360 -5.57 13.63 -2.85
C ALA A 360 -5.54 14.21 -1.42
N TYR A 361 -4.35 14.26 -0.82
CA TYR A 361 -4.16 14.75 0.54
C TYR A 361 -4.40 16.25 0.57
N ALA A 362 -3.73 16.96 -0.34
CA ALA A 362 -3.85 18.40 -0.49
C ALA A 362 -5.32 18.82 -0.68
N ASN A 363 -6.07 18.15 -1.55
CA ASN A 363 -7.48 18.48 -1.77
C ASN A 363 -8.35 18.24 -0.54
N ARG A 364 -8.12 17.14 0.19
CA ARG A 364 -8.87 16.82 1.42
C ARG A 364 -8.64 17.88 2.49
N GLU A 365 -7.42 18.36 2.62
CA GLU A 365 -7.06 19.44 3.55
C GLU A 365 -7.44 20.83 3.01
N GLY A 366 -8.08 20.92 1.84
CA GLY A 366 -8.57 22.18 1.28
C GLY A 366 -7.50 23.07 0.63
N ILE A 367 -6.36 22.49 0.23
CA ILE A 367 -5.28 23.17 -0.51
C ILE A 367 -5.71 23.32 -1.98
N LYS A 368 -6.37 24.44 -2.29
CA LYS A 368 -7.13 24.67 -3.54
C LYS A 368 -6.30 24.54 -4.82
N GLU A 369 -4.99 24.71 -4.76
CA GLU A 369 -4.12 24.67 -5.93
C GLU A 369 -4.01 23.28 -6.59
N TYR A 370 -4.58 22.23 -5.96
CA TYR A 370 -4.47 20.84 -6.40
C TYR A 370 -5.72 20.31 -7.13
N ASP A 371 -6.85 21.03 -7.11
CA ASP A 371 -8.12 20.56 -7.69
C ASP A 371 -7.98 20.17 -9.17
N GLU A 372 -7.24 20.97 -9.95
CA GLU A 372 -6.99 20.74 -11.38
C GLU A 372 -6.02 19.58 -11.65
N LEU A 373 -5.19 19.21 -10.67
CA LEU A 373 -4.13 18.20 -10.82
C LEU A 373 -4.63 16.78 -10.58
N THR A 374 -5.74 16.65 -9.87
CA THR A 374 -6.23 15.35 -9.38
C THR A 374 -6.47 14.38 -10.51
N THR A 375 -7.04 14.86 -11.61
CA THR A 375 -7.34 14.02 -12.76
C THR A 375 -6.07 13.41 -13.35
N ASP A 376 -5.01 14.19 -13.53
CA ASP A 376 -3.74 13.71 -14.10
C ASP A 376 -2.98 12.81 -13.12
N ALA A 377 -3.04 13.11 -11.82
CA ALA A 377 -2.47 12.25 -10.80
C ALA A 377 -3.16 10.88 -10.80
N LEU A 378 -4.50 10.86 -10.77
CA LEU A 378 -5.29 9.63 -10.83
C LEU A 378 -4.99 8.75 -12.05
N LYS A 379 -4.73 9.34 -13.22
CA LYS A 379 -4.31 8.58 -14.41
C LYS A 379 -3.02 7.80 -14.19
N LEU A 380 -2.09 8.33 -13.41
CA LEU A 380 -0.83 7.66 -13.08
C LEU A 380 -1.03 6.64 -11.95
N ALA A 381 -1.73 7.02 -10.87
CA ALA A 381 -2.04 6.08 -9.78
C ALA A 381 -2.86 4.88 -10.24
N ARG A 382 -3.68 5.01 -11.29
CA ARG A 382 -4.45 3.90 -11.89
C ARG A 382 -3.62 2.65 -12.06
N TRP A 383 -2.40 2.76 -12.57
CA TRP A 383 -1.57 1.59 -12.86
C TRP A 383 -0.97 0.99 -11.60
N SER A 384 -0.58 1.81 -10.63
CA SER A 384 -0.23 1.32 -9.29
C SER A 384 -1.42 0.67 -8.58
N ILE A 385 -2.63 1.21 -8.72
CA ILE A 385 -3.86 0.63 -8.18
C ILE A 385 -4.16 -0.71 -8.88
N LEU A 386 -3.95 -0.81 -10.20
CA LEU A 386 -4.08 -2.05 -10.98
C LEU A 386 -3.08 -3.11 -10.53
N GLN A 387 -1.83 -2.71 -10.32
CA GLN A 387 -0.71 -3.57 -9.99
C GLN A 387 -0.68 -3.97 -8.51
N ILE A 388 -1.24 -3.12 -7.66
CA ILE A 388 -1.29 -3.29 -6.21
C ILE A 388 -2.75 -3.37 -5.76
N ALA A 389 -3.63 -3.99 -6.56
CA ALA A 389 -4.98 -4.37 -6.15
C ALA A 389 -4.98 -5.50 -5.10
N TYR A 390 -3.99 -5.44 -4.23
CA TYR A 390 -4.06 -5.81 -2.87
C TYR A 390 -5.09 -4.91 -2.15
N LEU A 391 -6.06 -5.59 -1.57
CA LEU A 391 -7.12 -5.07 -0.72
C LEU A 391 -6.71 -3.91 0.20
N GLY A 392 -5.49 -3.95 0.75
CA GLY A 392 -4.96 -2.90 1.60
C GLY A 392 -4.95 -1.52 0.96
N LEU A 393 -4.72 -1.40 -0.35
CA LEU A 393 -4.73 -0.11 -1.05
C LEU A 393 -6.15 0.33 -1.37
N VAL A 394 -7.08 -0.61 -1.64
CA VAL A 394 -8.50 -0.28 -1.86
C VAL A 394 -9.12 0.27 -0.58
N VAL A 395 -8.86 -0.40 0.54
CA VAL A 395 -9.30 0.07 1.86
C VAL A 395 -8.51 1.33 2.23
N SER A 396 -7.19 1.38 2.04
CA SER A 396 -6.35 2.54 2.41
C SER A 396 -6.52 3.77 1.56
N ALA A 397 -7.02 3.63 0.35
CA ALA A 397 -7.38 4.73 -0.51
C ALA A 397 -8.82 5.22 -0.25
N ASN A 398 -9.48 4.91 0.87
CA ASN A 398 -10.86 5.35 1.14
C ASN A 398 -11.08 6.85 0.92
N TRP A 399 -10.12 7.69 1.31
CA TRP A 399 -10.07 9.13 1.03
C TRP A 399 -9.94 9.46 -0.47
N LEU A 400 -9.12 8.72 -1.23
CA LEU A 400 -9.07 8.83 -2.69
C LEU A 400 -10.42 8.42 -3.31
N TRP A 401 -11.05 7.36 -2.79
CA TRP A 401 -12.38 6.91 -3.21
C TRP A 401 -13.44 7.95 -2.86
N ASP A 402 -13.40 8.55 -1.68
CA ASP A 402 -14.32 9.58 -1.24
C ASP A 402 -14.19 10.83 -2.12
N TYR A 403 -12.95 11.23 -2.42
CA TYR A 403 -12.67 12.32 -3.36
C TYR A 403 -13.20 11.99 -4.76
N LEU A 404 -12.82 10.84 -5.32
CA LEU A 404 -13.29 10.36 -6.62
C LEU A 404 -14.81 10.31 -6.69
N ARG A 405 -15.44 9.73 -5.67
CA ARG A 405 -16.88 9.60 -5.53
C ARG A 405 -17.58 10.96 -5.54
N ASN A 406 -17.01 11.97 -4.90
CA ASN A 406 -17.67 13.27 -4.72
C ASN A 406 -17.35 14.26 -5.84
N TYR A 407 -16.14 14.20 -6.41
CA TYR A 407 -15.64 15.22 -7.34
C TYR A 407 -15.40 14.71 -8.76
N ASN A 408 -15.23 13.40 -8.97
CA ASN A 408 -15.01 12.86 -10.32
C ASN A 408 -15.53 11.42 -10.50
N PRO A 409 -16.86 11.23 -10.62
CA PRO A 409 -17.48 9.91 -10.60
C PRO A 409 -17.09 9.03 -11.80
N ASN A 410 -16.63 9.62 -12.93
CA ASN A 410 -16.13 8.83 -14.06
C ASN A 410 -14.79 8.13 -13.75
N TYR A 411 -13.86 8.82 -13.09
CA TYR A 411 -12.61 8.18 -12.63
C TYR A 411 -12.86 7.24 -11.46
N TRP A 412 -13.89 7.52 -10.64
CA TRP A 412 -14.34 6.56 -9.65
C TRP A 412 -14.79 5.25 -10.31
N ALA A 413 -15.62 5.33 -11.36
CA ALA A 413 -16.07 4.17 -12.12
C ALA A 413 -14.90 3.39 -12.71
N LEU A 414 -13.95 4.09 -13.33
CA LEU A 414 -12.73 3.49 -13.86
C LEU A 414 -11.97 2.73 -12.78
N ALA A 415 -11.60 3.40 -11.69
CA ALA A 415 -10.83 2.79 -10.61
C ALA A 415 -11.58 1.59 -9.99
N LEU A 416 -12.89 1.71 -9.79
CA LEU A 416 -13.71 0.64 -9.23
C LEU A 416 -13.78 -0.58 -10.17
N SER A 417 -13.94 -0.38 -11.49
CA SER A 417 -13.94 -1.48 -12.47
C SER A 417 -12.65 -2.31 -12.46
N ARG A 418 -11.53 -1.67 -12.12
CA ARG A 418 -10.23 -2.31 -12.00
C ARG A 418 -10.09 -3.08 -10.70
N VAL A 419 -10.47 -2.46 -9.58
CA VAL A 419 -10.51 -3.11 -8.27
C VAL A 419 -11.41 -4.34 -8.29
N THR A 420 -12.60 -4.21 -8.87
CA THR A 420 -13.54 -5.32 -8.97
C THR A 420 -12.93 -6.47 -9.74
N THR A 421 -12.16 -6.23 -10.79
CA THR A 421 -11.56 -7.28 -11.63
C THR A 421 -10.61 -8.19 -10.86
N ILE A 422 -9.95 -7.66 -9.83
CA ILE A 422 -8.84 -8.35 -9.15
C ILE A 422 -9.32 -9.07 -7.88
N LEU A 423 -10.32 -8.51 -7.19
CA LEU A 423 -10.78 -9.03 -5.90
C LEU A 423 -11.90 -10.07 -6.00
N LEU A 424 -12.13 -10.63 -7.19
CA LEU A 424 -13.26 -11.51 -7.46
C LEU A 424 -13.24 -12.85 -6.76
N ASP A 425 -12.04 -13.35 -6.47
CA ASP A 425 -11.87 -14.66 -5.88
C ASP A 425 -11.96 -14.61 -4.34
N ASN A 426 -12.25 -13.45 -3.76
CA ASN A 426 -12.41 -13.30 -2.31
C ASN A 426 -13.85 -12.91 -1.92
N ARG A 427 -14.52 -13.83 -1.21
CA ARG A 427 -15.91 -13.70 -0.77
C ARG A 427 -16.13 -12.67 0.36
N GLU A 428 -15.12 -12.39 1.18
CA GLU A 428 -15.28 -11.41 2.26
C GLU A 428 -15.33 -9.99 1.69
N PHE A 429 -14.52 -9.71 0.66
CA PHE A 429 -14.43 -8.37 0.06
C PHE A 429 -15.48 -8.08 -0.99
N SER A 430 -16.10 -9.12 -1.52
CA SER A 430 -17.16 -8.97 -2.50
C SER A 430 -18.31 -8.09 -1.98
N THR A 431 -18.60 -8.12 -0.68
CA THR A 431 -19.63 -7.29 -0.03
C THR A 431 -19.24 -5.81 -0.02
N VAL A 432 -18.00 -5.48 0.37
CA VAL A 432 -17.50 -4.10 0.40
C VAL A 432 -17.43 -3.53 -1.01
N ILE A 433 -16.94 -4.31 -1.97
CA ILE A 433 -16.87 -3.87 -3.37
C ILE A 433 -18.27 -3.70 -3.94
N LYS A 434 -19.20 -4.60 -3.61
CA LYS A 434 -20.60 -4.48 -4.05
C LYS A 434 -21.22 -3.18 -3.51
N SER A 435 -21.00 -2.82 -2.25
CA SER A 435 -21.52 -1.55 -1.73
C SER A 435 -20.94 -0.34 -2.46
N LEU A 436 -19.65 -0.35 -2.80
CA LEU A 436 -19.04 0.72 -3.61
C LEU A 436 -19.63 0.78 -5.02
N VAL A 437 -19.94 -0.38 -5.64
CA VAL A 437 -20.58 -0.43 -6.96
C VAL A 437 -22.02 0.06 -6.89
N ASP A 438 -22.75 -0.24 -5.82
CA ASP A 438 -24.12 0.24 -5.60
C ASP A 438 -24.15 1.76 -5.38
N ASP A 439 -23.22 2.30 -4.60
CA ASP A 439 -23.10 3.75 -4.43
C ASP A 439 -22.79 4.44 -5.77
N LEU A 440 -21.95 3.84 -6.62
CA LEU A 440 -21.64 4.37 -7.95
C LEU A 440 -22.84 4.25 -8.90
N TRP A 441 -23.60 3.16 -8.81
CA TRP A 441 -24.82 2.96 -9.57
C TRP A 441 -25.86 4.05 -9.31
N GLU A 442 -25.99 4.52 -8.06
CA GLU A 442 -26.89 5.63 -7.73
C GLU A 442 -26.46 6.95 -8.41
N LYS A 443 -25.18 7.10 -8.74
CA LYS A 443 -24.62 8.26 -9.46
C LYS A 443 -24.48 8.06 -10.98
N ARG A 444 -25.02 6.97 -11.55
CA ARG A 444 -24.84 6.61 -12.97
C ARG A 444 -25.27 7.69 -13.97
N ASP A 445 -26.22 8.54 -13.58
CA ASP A 445 -26.77 9.58 -14.45
C ASP A 445 -25.80 10.78 -14.57
N ASP A 446 -24.86 10.93 -13.63
CA ASP A 446 -23.76 11.90 -13.64
C ASP A 446 -22.56 11.42 -14.47
N LEU A 447 -22.58 10.17 -14.94
CA LEU A 447 -21.50 9.57 -15.71
C LEU A 447 -21.60 9.91 -17.20
N GLU A 448 -20.45 10.22 -17.77
CA GLU A 448 -20.21 10.18 -19.22
C GLU A 448 -20.22 8.73 -19.72
N ASP A 449 -20.32 8.51 -21.03
CA ASP A 449 -20.47 7.16 -21.58
C ASP A 449 -19.25 6.27 -21.30
N TRP A 450 -18.04 6.82 -21.32
CA TRP A 450 -16.83 6.06 -20.95
C TRP A 450 -16.82 5.68 -19.47
N GLY A 451 -17.32 6.54 -18.58
CA GLY A 451 -17.52 6.21 -17.17
C GLY A 451 -18.59 5.14 -16.97
N LYS A 452 -19.69 5.22 -17.72
CA LYS A 452 -20.74 4.18 -17.75
C LYS A 452 -20.21 2.84 -18.23
N ALA A 453 -19.32 2.82 -19.22
CA ALA A 453 -18.68 1.59 -19.67
C ALA A 453 -17.91 0.91 -18.52
N HIS A 454 -17.17 1.67 -17.71
CA HIS A 454 -16.51 1.14 -16.52
C HIS A 454 -17.47 0.70 -15.42
N LEU A 455 -18.56 1.45 -15.18
CA LEU A 455 -19.61 1.02 -14.25
C LEU A 455 -20.19 -0.34 -14.67
N VAL A 456 -20.47 -0.55 -15.96
CA VAL A 456 -20.95 -1.85 -16.48
C VAL A 456 -19.95 -2.96 -16.19
N ILE A 457 -18.66 -2.73 -16.42
CA ILE A 457 -17.60 -3.70 -16.10
C ILE A 457 -17.61 -4.02 -14.60
N ALA A 458 -17.64 -3.00 -13.74
CA ALA A 458 -17.67 -3.15 -12.28
C ALA A 458 -18.90 -3.94 -11.81
N MET A 459 -20.09 -3.59 -12.32
CA MET A 459 -21.34 -4.27 -12.02
C MET A 459 -21.30 -5.73 -12.43
N ALA A 460 -20.95 -6.02 -13.69
CA ALA A 460 -20.87 -7.39 -14.20
C ALA A 460 -19.90 -8.25 -13.38
N THR A 461 -18.84 -7.62 -12.91
CA THR A 461 -17.82 -8.22 -12.08
C THR A 461 -18.35 -8.52 -10.66
N THR A 462 -19.19 -7.68 -10.09
CA THR A 462 -19.82 -7.96 -8.76
C THR A 462 -21.09 -8.80 -8.80
N LEU A 463 -21.62 -9.15 -9.99
CA LEU A 463 -22.87 -9.91 -10.12
C LEU A 463 -22.95 -11.20 -9.29
N PRO A 464 -21.91 -12.07 -9.21
CA PRO A 464 -22.02 -13.34 -8.49
C PRO A 464 -22.25 -13.21 -6.99
N VAL A 465 -22.04 -12.02 -6.44
CA VAL A 465 -22.26 -11.73 -5.02
C VAL A 465 -23.48 -10.84 -4.79
N SER A 466 -24.24 -10.56 -5.85
CA SER A 466 -25.54 -9.91 -5.75
C SER A 466 -26.59 -10.91 -5.31
N ASP A 467 -27.35 -10.57 -4.26
CA ASP A 467 -28.53 -11.34 -3.85
C ASP A 467 -29.61 -11.32 -4.95
N ASP A 468 -29.65 -10.26 -5.75
CA ASP A 468 -30.50 -10.13 -6.93
C ASP A 468 -29.66 -10.01 -8.20
N VAL A 469 -29.24 -11.17 -8.72
CA VAL A 469 -28.42 -11.25 -9.94
C VAL A 469 -29.17 -10.70 -11.16
N TYR A 470 -30.50 -10.91 -11.24
CA TYR A 470 -31.31 -10.48 -12.38
C TYR A 470 -31.59 -8.99 -12.37
N GLY A 471 -31.92 -8.41 -11.20
CA GLY A 471 -32.05 -6.97 -11.04
C GLY A 471 -30.74 -6.26 -11.36
N ALA A 472 -29.62 -6.78 -10.87
CA ALA A 472 -28.31 -6.24 -11.20
C ALA A 472 -27.95 -6.38 -12.69
N PHE A 473 -28.35 -7.48 -13.36
CA PHE A 473 -28.20 -7.61 -14.81
C PHE A 473 -29.09 -6.63 -15.58
N ASN A 474 -30.36 -6.46 -15.19
CA ASN A 474 -31.26 -5.47 -15.77
C ASN A 474 -30.73 -4.04 -15.60
N ASN A 475 -30.07 -3.76 -14.47
CA ASN A 475 -29.37 -2.50 -14.23
C ASN A 475 -28.22 -2.30 -15.23
N ILE A 476 -27.42 -3.34 -15.53
CA ILE A 476 -26.40 -3.28 -16.59
C ILE A 476 -27.05 -2.94 -17.94
N VAL A 477 -28.12 -3.65 -18.32
CA VAL A 477 -28.84 -3.39 -19.58
C VAL A 477 -29.34 -1.95 -19.64
N LYS A 478 -29.85 -1.42 -18.53
CA LYS A 478 -30.33 -0.04 -18.42
C LYS A 478 -29.19 0.97 -18.65
N VAL A 479 -28.01 0.76 -18.08
CA VAL A 479 -26.84 1.64 -18.31
C VAL A 479 -26.38 1.56 -19.75
N VAL A 480 -26.30 0.34 -20.33
CA VAL A 480 -25.91 0.16 -21.72
C VAL A 480 -26.86 0.87 -22.69
N ASN A 481 -28.17 0.75 -22.47
CA ASN A 481 -29.16 1.45 -23.28
C ASN A 481 -29.08 2.98 -23.14
N GLY A 482 -28.70 3.48 -21.96
CA GLY A 482 -28.53 4.90 -21.68
C GLY A 482 -27.27 5.54 -22.27
N MET A 483 -26.31 4.76 -22.78
CA MET A 483 -25.15 5.30 -23.48
C MET A 483 -25.52 5.83 -24.88
N LYS A 484 -24.80 6.83 -25.36
CA LYS A 484 -24.91 7.36 -26.74
C LYS A 484 -23.84 6.78 -27.66
N SER A 485 -22.62 6.59 -27.13
CA SER A 485 -21.49 6.00 -27.84
C SER A 485 -21.74 4.54 -28.18
N VAL A 486 -21.95 4.25 -29.47
CA VAL A 486 -22.19 2.90 -29.97
C VAL A 486 -20.98 1.97 -29.74
N PRO A 487 -19.73 2.39 -30.01
CA PRO A 487 -18.56 1.58 -29.70
C PRO A 487 -18.46 1.19 -28.23
N LEU A 488 -18.72 2.13 -27.31
CA LEU A 488 -18.64 1.87 -25.87
C LEU A 488 -19.75 0.93 -25.38
N LYS A 489 -20.95 0.98 -25.97
CA LYS A 489 -21.99 -0.03 -25.70
C LYS A 489 -21.48 -1.44 -26.00
N ARG A 490 -20.82 -1.62 -27.14
CA ARG A 490 -20.29 -2.92 -27.60
C ARG A 490 -19.18 -3.41 -26.69
N ILE A 491 -18.21 -2.55 -26.38
CA ILE A 491 -17.09 -2.88 -25.48
C ILE A 491 -17.61 -3.21 -24.07
N ALA A 492 -18.42 -2.33 -23.47
CA ALA A 492 -18.93 -2.52 -22.13
C ALA A 492 -19.77 -3.80 -21.99
N LEU A 493 -20.67 -4.06 -22.96
CA LEU A 493 -21.48 -5.27 -22.94
C LEU A 493 -20.62 -6.53 -23.12
N ALA A 494 -19.63 -6.50 -24.03
CA ALA A 494 -18.73 -7.62 -24.24
C ALA A 494 -17.92 -7.98 -22.99
N HIS A 495 -17.33 -7.00 -22.32
CA HIS A 495 -16.66 -7.23 -21.03
C HIS A 495 -17.63 -7.71 -19.96
N GLY A 496 -18.84 -7.15 -19.91
CA GLY A 496 -19.85 -7.60 -18.95
C GLY A 496 -20.23 -9.06 -19.16
N PHE A 497 -20.45 -9.45 -20.42
CA PHE A 497 -20.78 -10.81 -20.82
C PHE A 497 -19.63 -11.79 -20.57
N SER A 498 -18.39 -11.40 -20.87
CA SER A 498 -17.26 -12.29 -20.65
C SER A 498 -17.06 -12.61 -19.16
N ARG A 499 -17.37 -11.65 -18.28
CA ARG A 499 -17.33 -11.82 -16.81
C ARG A 499 -18.49 -12.66 -16.28
N LEU A 500 -19.65 -12.58 -16.92
CA LEU A 500 -20.82 -13.40 -16.62
C LEU A 500 -20.63 -14.88 -16.97
N TYR A 501 -20.04 -15.15 -18.13
CA TYR A 501 -19.90 -16.51 -18.67
C TYR A 501 -18.48 -17.08 -18.52
N GLY A 502 -17.66 -16.47 -17.68
CA GLY A 502 -16.28 -16.89 -17.42
C GLY A 502 -16.15 -18.12 -16.50
N PRO A 503 -14.93 -18.69 -16.42
CA PRO A 503 -14.66 -19.97 -15.76
C PRO A 503 -15.08 -20.09 -14.29
N SER A 504 -15.02 -18.99 -13.54
CA SER A 504 -15.29 -19.00 -12.10
C SER A 504 -16.79 -18.93 -11.73
N ARG A 505 -17.72 -18.75 -12.69
CA ARG A 505 -19.05 -18.15 -12.38
C ARG A 505 -20.28 -18.82 -12.99
N TYR A 506 -20.09 -19.98 -13.61
CA TYR A 506 -21.12 -20.68 -14.38
C TYR A 506 -22.34 -21.17 -13.56
N LEU A 507 -22.23 -21.30 -12.24
CA LEU A 507 -23.29 -21.92 -11.43
C LEU A 507 -24.61 -21.11 -11.34
N TYR A 508 -24.61 -19.82 -11.67
CA TYR A 508 -25.77 -18.95 -11.41
C TYR A 508 -26.74 -18.76 -12.59
N PHE A 509 -26.30 -18.97 -13.84
CA PHE A 509 -27.09 -18.64 -15.04
C PHE A 509 -27.56 -19.86 -15.85
N ARG A 510 -28.02 -20.92 -15.17
CA ARG A 510 -28.42 -22.16 -15.88
C ARG A 510 -29.68 -22.04 -16.75
N SER A 511 -30.48 -20.98 -16.64
CA SER A 511 -31.60 -20.71 -17.56
C SER A 511 -32.28 -19.35 -17.26
N PRO A 512 -32.05 -18.29 -18.07
CA PRO A 512 -32.78 -17.02 -17.96
C PRO A 512 -34.30 -17.17 -18.22
N THR A 513 -34.72 -18.24 -18.91
CA THR A 513 -36.10 -18.41 -19.39
C THR A 513 -37.10 -18.84 -18.31
N LYS A 514 -36.65 -19.18 -17.10
CA LYS A 514 -37.53 -19.61 -16.00
C LYS A 514 -38.08 -18.47 -15.14
N TYR A 515 -37.60 -17.23 -15.30
CA TYR A 515 -38.00 -16.09 -14.49
C TYR A 515 -38.38 -14.92 -15.40
N GLY A 516 -39.68 -14.58 -15.43
CA GLY A 516 -40.25 -13.63 -16.38
C GLY A 516 -39.72 -12.21 -16.20
N ASN A 517 -39.49 -11.53 -17.34
CA ASN A 517 -39.07 -10.12 -17.52
C ASN A 517 -37.56 -9.86 -17.70
N VAL A 518 -36.77 -10.81 -18.19
CA VAL A 518 -35.44 -10.48 -18.73
C VAL A 518 -35.58 -9.97 -20.16
N VAL A 519 -34.92 -8.86 -20.48
CA VAL A 519 -34.85 -8.28 -21.83
C VAL A 519 -34.37 -9.36 -22.81
N SER A 520 -35.09 -9.59 -23.91
CA SER A 520 -34.77 -10.67 -24.86
C SER A 520 -33.66 -10.33 -25.85
N SER A 521 -33.42 -9.04 -26.09
CA SER A 521 -32.36 -8.54 -26.98
C SER A 521 -31.93 -7.11 -26.64
N ILE A 522 -30.69 -6.75 -26.96
CA ILE A 522 -30.17 -5.38 -26.85
C ILE A 522 -29.73 -4.91 -28.23
N ASP A 523 -30.15 -3.70 -28.63
CA ASP A 523 -29.65 -3.03 -29.84
C ASP A 523 -28.42 -2.17 -29.52
N LEU A 524 -27.29 -2.52 -30.14
CA LEU A 524 -25.99 -1.85 -30.03
C LEU A 524 -25.72 -0.97 -31.26
N GLY A 525 -26.73 -0.21 -31.67
CA GLY A 525 -26.65 0.71 -32.81
C GLY A 525 -26.58 -0.02 -34.14
N GLY A 526 -27.62 -0.80 -34.44
CA GLY A 526 -27.72 -1.60 -35.66
C GLY A 526 -27.14 -3.01 -35.54
N CYS A 527 -26.71 -3.41 -34.34
CA CYS A 527 -26.30 -4.77 -34.02
C CYS A 527 -27.17 -5.29 -32.86
N SER A 528 -28.10 -6.20 -33.16
CA SER A 528 -29.00 -6.78 -32.15
C SER A 528 -28.36 -8.01 -31.53
N VAL A 529 -28.13 -8.00 -30.22
CA VAL A 529 -27.61 -9.13 -29.46
C VAL A 529 -28.76 -9.82 -28.74
N SER A 530 -29.03 -11.09 -29.08
CA SER A 530 -29.98 -11.93 -28.36
C SER A 530 -29.46 -12.22 -26.96
N LEU A 531 -30.28 -12.07 -25.91
CA LEU A 531 -29.92 -12.42 -24.52
C LEU A 531 -30.53 -13.76 -24.07
N SER A 532 -31.20 -14.45 -24.99
CA SER A 532 -31.95 -15.68 -24.69
C SER A 532 -31.08 -16.94 -24.63
N ASP A 533 -29.94 -16.95 -25.34
CA ASP A 533 -28.98 -18.05 -25.37
C ASP A 533 -27.56 -17.46 -25.26
N PRO A 534 -26.78 -17.81 -24.22
CA PRO A 534 -25.45 -17.25 -24.01
C PRO A 534 -24.46 -17.43 -25.16
N LEU A 535 -24.52 -18.57 -25.89
CA LEU A 535 -23.64 -18.81 -27.04
C LEU A 535 -24.04 -17.92 -28.20
N GLN A 536 -25.35 -17.76 -28.44
CA GLN A 536 -25.85 -16.83 -29.44
C GLN A 536 -25.49 -15.39 -29.05
N SER A 537 -25.64 -14.98 -27.79
CA SER A 537 -25.27 -13.64 -27.32
C SER A 537 -23.80 -13.31 -27.61
N LEU A 538 -22.90 -14.23 -27.25
CA LEU A 538 -21.46 -14.06 -27.47
C LEU A 538 -21.12 -14.08 -28.97
N SER A 539 -21.80 -14.90 -29.78
CA SER A 539 -21.62 -14.93 -31.23
C SER A 539 -22.13 -13.65 -31.91
N ASP A 540 -23.30 -13.15 -31.50
CA ASP A 540 -23.86 -11.88 -31.99
C ASP A 540 -22.89 -10.74 -31.67
N LEU A 541 -22.35 -10.72 -30.44
CA LEU A 541 -21.36 -9.73 -30.01
C LEU A 541 -20.12 -9.71 -30.89
N ILE A 542 -19.56 -10.85 -31.29
CA ILE A 542 -18.40 -10.89 -32.21
C ILE A 542 -18.71 -10.15 -33.51
N SER A 543 -19.89 -10.39 -34.09
CA SER A 543 -20.28 -9.72 -35.34
C SER A 543 -20.45 -8.20 -35.19
N CYS A 544 -20.66 -7.71 -33.96
CA CYS A 544 -20.75 -6.29 -33.69
C CYS A 544 -19.38 -5.57 -33.76
N PHE A 545 -18.24 -6.26 -33.84
CA PHE A 545 -16.90 -5.64 -33.89
C PHE A 545 -16.38 -5.39 -35.32
N ASP A 546 -17.22 -5.61 -36.35
CA ASP A 546 -16.85 -5.31 -37.73
C ASP A 546 -16.66 -3.79 -37.95
N ASN A 547 -15.67 -3.42 -38.79
CA ASN A 547 -15.34 -2.04 -39.18
C ASN A 547 -14.97 -1.09 -38.02
N ALA A 548 -14.26 -1.60 -37.00
CA ALA A 548 -13.91 -0.81 -35.82
C ALA A 548 -13.02 0.42 -36.10
N ASP A 549 -12.30 0.47 -37.22
CA ASP A 549 -11.54 1.66 -37.62
C ASP A 549 -12.41 2.94 -37.69
N SER A 550 -13.70 2.79 -38.04
CA SER A 550 -14.65 3.91 -38.09
C SER A 550 -14.99 4.48 -36.70
N TRP A 551 -14.72 3.71 -35.63
CA TRP A 551 -15.08 4.08 -34.27
C TRP A 551 -14.20 5.20 -33.71
N LEU A 552 -13.03 5.47 -34.29
CA LEU A 552 -12.16 6.58 -33.87
C LEU A 552 -12.77 7.97 -34.10
N SER A 553 -13.93 8.05 -34.76
CA SER A 553 -14.73 9.27 -34.87
C SER A 553 -15.59 9.57 -33.62
N ASP A 554 -15.74 8.60 -32.72
CA ASP A 554 -16.50 8.73 -31.46
C ASP A 554 -15.61 9.32 -30.36
N ASP A 555 -15.95 10.53 -29.90
CA ASP A 555 -15.17 11.29 -28.91
C ASP A 555 -15.12 10.60 -27.54
N GLN A 556 -16.20 9.94 -27.15
CA GLN A 556 -16.29 9.20 -25.89
C GLN A 556 -15.40 7.96 -25.91
N LEU A 557 -15.36 7.23 -27.04
CA LEU A 557 -14.42 6.13 -27.21
C LEU A 557 -12.97 6.63 -27.19
N VAL A 558 -12.65 7.72 -27.91
CA VAL A 558 -11.30 8.28 -27.90
C VAL A 558 -10.89 8.68 -26.47
N LYS A 559 -11.81 9.25 -25.69
CA LYS A 559 -11.58 9.56 -24.28
C LYS A 559 -11.35 8.28 -23.47
N TYR A 560 -12.23 7.28 -23.57
CA TYR A 560 -12.07 5.96 -22.96
C TYR A 560 -10.68 5.37 -23.24
N LEU A 561 -10.28 5.29 -24.51
CA LEU A 561 -9.00 4.72 -24.93
C LEU A 561 -7.79 5.47 -24.38
N ARG A 562 -7.87 6.80 -24.29
CA ARG A 562 -6.82 7.64 -23.69
C ARG A 562 -6.72 7.49 -22.18
N GLU A 563 -7.84 7.24 -21.51
CA GLU A 563 -7.82 6.90 -20.08
C GLU A 563 -7.37 5.46 -19.84
N GLU A 564 -7.59 4.58 -20.82
CA GLU A 564 -7.25 3.16 -20.81
C GLU A 564 -5.80 2.82 -21.16
N SER A 565 -5.17 3.65 -21.99
CA SER A 565 -3.85 3.37 -22.55
C SER A 565 -3.02 4.63 -22.77
N PHE A 566 -1.70 4.49 -22.62
CA PHE A 566 -0.73 5.51 -23.04
C PHE A 566 -0.32 5.42 -24.50
N ARG A 567 -0.81 4.40 -25.22
CA ARG A 567 -0.54 4.20 -26.64
C ARG A 567 -1.22 5.26 -27.49
N ASP A 568 -0.82 5.33 -28.75
CA ASP A 568 -1.63 6.02 -29.75
C ASP A 568 -3.06 5.47 -29.74
N VAL A 569 -4.05 6.33 -29.97
CA VAL A 569 -5.46 5.97 -29.86
C VAL A 569 -5.83 4.80 -30.78
N LYS A 570 -5.20 4.69 -31.96
CA LYS A 570 -5.44 3.57 -32.87
C LYS A 570 -4.88 2.26 -32.30
N ASP A 571 -3.68 2.29 -31.73
CA ASP A 571 -3.06 1.11 -31.12
C ASP A 571 -3.79 0.69 -29.84
N ALA A 572 -4.29 1.67 -29.07
CA ALA A 572 -5.15 1.44 -27.92
C ALA A 572 -6.46 0.78 -28.33
N LEU A 573 -7.09 1.25 -29.43
CA LEU A 573 -8.30 0.64 -29.97
C LEU A 573 -8.07 -0.80 -30.42
N ASN A 574 -7.00 -1.04 -31.19
CA ASN A 574 -6.66 -2.39 -31.65
C ASN A 574 -6.43 -3.34 -30.47
N TYR A 575 -5.72 -2.88 -29.44
CA TYR A 575 -5.53 -3.65 -28.22
C TYR A 575 -6.85 -3.95 -27.51
N GLU A 576 -7.72 -2.95 -27.35
CA GLU A 576 -9.00 -3.10 -26.67
C GLU A 576 -9.92 -4.09 -27.40
N ILE A 577 -9.94 -4.04 -28.74
CA ILE A 577 -10.68 -4.99 -29.57
C ILE A 577 -10.11 -6.40 -29.45
N ASP A 578 -8.80 -6.56 -29.64
CA ASP A 578 -8.15 -7.87 -29.52
C ASP A 578 -8.37 -8.45 -28.12
N TYR A 579 -8.31 -7.62 -27.07
CA TYR A 579 -8.54 -8.04 -25.68
C TYR A 579 -9.99 -8.48 -25.48
N THR A 580 -10.93 -7.66 -25.94
CA THR A 580 -12.37 -7.94 -25.84
C THR A 580 -12.75 -9.21 -26.62
N LEU A 581 -12.23 -9.39 -27.84
CA LEU A 581 -12.45 -10.60 -28.63
C LEU A 581 -11.82 -11.83 -27.97
N GLY A 582 -10.61 -11.70 -27.43
CA GLY A 582 -9.97 -12.76 -26.65
C GLY A 582 -10.82 -13.21 -25.46
N LEU A 583 -11.39 -12.25 -24.73
CA LEU A 583 -12.33 -12.53 -23.64
C LEU A 583 -13.62 -13.20 -24.12
N ILE A 584 -14.25 -12.71 -25.19
CA ILE A 584 -15.47 -13.31 -25.75
C ILE A 584 -15.22 -14.76 -26.20
N TYR A 585 -14.12 -15.01 -26.94
CA TYR A 585 -13.76 -16.35 -27.37
C TYR A 585 -13.41 -17.28 -26.20
N GLY A 586 -12.77 -16.77 -25.15
CA GLY A 586 -12.55 -17.53 -23.92
C GLY A 586 -13.87 -17.96 -23.27
N SER A 587 -14.82 -17.03 -23.16
CA SER A 587 -16.16 -17.31 -22.62
C SER A 587 -16.98 -18.25 -23.50
N LEU A 588 -16.86 -18.14 -24.83
CA LEU A 588 -17.47 -19.10 -25.77
C LEU A 588 -16.88 -20.49 -25.57
N GLY A 589 -15.55 -20.60 -25.46
CA GLY A 589 -14.87 -21.86 -25.20
C GLY A 589 -15.37 -22.53 -23.92
N TRP A 590 -15.43 -21.76 -22.84
CA TRP A 590 -15.95 -22.23 -21.57
C TRP A 590 -17.43 -22.66 -21.65
N THR A 591 -18.26 -21.81 -22.24
CA THR A 591 -19.71 -22.07 -22.36
C THR A 591 -19.98 -23.28 -23.26
N SER A 592 -19.27 -23.47 -24.36
CA SER A 592 -19.44 -24.66 -25.22
C SER A 592 -19.15 -25.96 -24.47
N ILE A 593 -18.07 -25.99 -23.68
CA ILE A 593 -17.70 -27.17 -22.88
C ILE A 593 -18.75 -27.44 -21.79
N LEU A 594 -19.13 -26.42 -21.01
CA LEU A 594 -19.98 -26.63 -19.84
C LEU A 594 -21.48 -26.67 -20.13
N TYR A 595 -21.95 -26.00 -21.19
CA TYR A 595 -23.38 -25.84 -21.49
C TYR A 595 -23.86 -26.80 -22.58
N LYS A 596 -23.02 -27.05 -23.59
CA LYS A 596 -23.38 -27.94 -24.71
C LYS A 596 -22.63 -29.27 -24.67
N GLU A 597 -21.72 -29.45 -23.72
CA GLU A 597 -20.84 -30.62 -23.64
C GLU A 597 -20.03 -30.82 -24.94
N ASP A 598 -19.77 -29.73 -25.66
CA ASP A 598 -19.09 -29.70 -26.95
C ASP A 598 -17.62 -29.29 -26.77
N VAL A 599 -16.81 -30.29 -26.42
CA VAL A 599 -15.37 -30.10 -26.09
C VAL A 599 -14.59 -29.62 -27.31
N ASP A 600 -14.84 -30.18 -28.49
CA ASP A 600 -14.10 -29.87 -29.70
C ASP A 600 -14.28 -28.41 -30.10
N ARG A 601 -15.54 -27.93 -30.10
CA ARG A 601 -15.85 -26.53 -30.36
C ARG A 601 -15.28 -25.61 -29.28
N GLY A 602 -15.32 -26.05 -28.02
CA GLY A 602 -14.70 -25.35 -26.91
C GLY A 602 -13.20 -25.12 -27.11
N VAL A 603 -12.47 -26.16 -27.51
CA VAL A 603 -11.03 -26.11 -27.83
C VAL A 603 -10.75 -25.17 -29.00
N GLU A 604 -11.59 -25.17 -30.04
CA GLU A 604 -11.43 -24.24 -31.16
C GLU A 604 -11.53 -22.77 -30.71
N TYR A 605 -12.53 -22.45 -29.88
CA TYR A 605 -12.68 -21.11 -29.33
C TYR A 605 -11.50 -20.70 -28.44
N TYR A 606 -10.96 -21.60 -27.62
CA TYR A 606 -9.75 -21.30 -26.85
C TYR A 606 -8.51 -21.06 -27.71
N LYS A 607 -8.37 -21.78 -28.83
CA LYS A 607 -7.28 -21.50 -29.79
C LYS A 607 -7.40 -20.09 -30.34
N LYS A 608 -8.60 -19.66 -30.75
CA LYS A 608 -8.86 -18.29 -31.20
C LYS A 608 -8.59 -17.26 -30.11
N ALA A 609 -9.07 -17.50 -28.88
CA ALA A 609 -8.80 -16.62 -27.74
C ALA A 609 -7.29 -16.44 -27.53
N ARG A 610 -6.52 -17.55 -27.59
CA ARG A 610 -5.06 -17.53 -27.48
C ARG A 610 -4.41 -16.69 -28.58
N GLU A 611 -4.86 -16.80 -29.83
CA GLU A 611 -4.32 -15.98 -30.93
C GLU A 611 -4.42 -14.48 -30.63
N PHE A 612 -5.56 -14.02 -30.10
CA PHE A 612 -5.73 -12.63 -29.67
C PHE A 612 -4.81 -12.25 -28.50
N PHE A 613 -4.70 -13.11 -27.48
CA PHE A 613 -3.81 -12.84 -26.35
C PHE A 613 -2.31 -12.88 -26.72
N GLU A 614 -1.91 -13.67 -27.72
CA GLU A 614 -0.53 -13.66 -28.24
C GLU A 614 -0.24 -12.37 -29.02
N LYS A 615 -1.21 -11.82 -29.77
CA LYS A 615 -1.07 -10.47 -30.37
C LYS A 615 -0.85 -9.41 -29.30
N ILE A 616 -1.65 -9.45 -28.23
CA ILE A 616 -1.50 -8.56 -27.07
C ILE A 616 -0.12 -8.72 -26.43
N ARG A 617 0.32 -9.97 -26.21
CA ARG A 617 1.63 -10.28 -25.64
C ARG A 617 2.77 -9.68 -26.47
N ALA A 618 2.68 -9.77 -27.80
CA ALA A 618 3.70 -9.21 -28.68
C ALA A 618 3.83 -7.67 -28.55
N VAL A 619 2.79 -6.99 -28.09
CA VAL A 619 2.76 -5.53 -27.87
C VAL A 619 3.15 -5.16 -26.43
N LEU A 620 3.07 -6.09 -25.47
CA LEU A 620 3.48 -5.87 -24.08
C LEU A 620 4.98 -6.15 -23.94
N SER A 621 5.77 -5.08 -23.85
CA SER A 621 7.24 -5.15 -23.76
C SER A 621 7.78 -5.63 -22.41
N ASP A 622 6.94 -5.78 -21.39
CA ASP A 622 7.36 -6.14 -20.03
C ASP A 622 6.82 -7.54 -19.64
N PRO A 623 7.69 -8.56 -19.50
CA PRO A 623 7.30 -9.91 -19.11
C PRO A 623 6.55 -9.98 -17.77
N LEU A 624 6.74 -9.00 -16.89
CA LEU A 624 6.12 -9.00 -15.56
C LEU A 624 4.60 -8.79 -15.63
N TYR A 625 4.14 -7.97 -16.58
CA TYR A 625 2.72 -7.76 -16.86
C TYR A 625 2.01 -9.05 -17.31
N LEU A 626 2.77 -9.99 -17.85
CA LEU A 626 2.26 -11.24 -18.39
C LEU A 626 2.02 -12.30 -17.31
N ASP A 627 2.95 -12.39 -16.34
CA ASP A 627 2.86 -13.28 -15.16
C ASP A 627 1.69 -12.91 -14.22
N LEU A 628 1.18 -11.68 -14.32
CA LEU A 628 0.05 -11.16 -13.56
C LEU A 628 -1.31 -11.47 -14.19
N PHE A 629 -1.34 -11.59 -15.51
CA PHE A 629 -2.56 -11.77 -16.31
C PHE A 629 -2.87 -13.24 -16.63
N LEU A 630 -1.87 -14.12 -16.56
CA LEU A 630 -1.97 -15.57 -16.80
C LEU A 630 -1.95 -16.33 -15.47
#